data_AF-A0A812QNI0-F1
#
_entry.id   AF-A0A812QNI0-F1
#
_cell.length_a   1.000
_cell.length_b   1.000
_cell.length_c   1.000
_cell.angle_alpha   90.00
_cell.angle_beta   90.00
_cell.angle_gamma   90.00
#
_symmetry.space_group_name_H-M   'P 1'
#
loop_
_entity.id
_entity.type
_entity.pdbx_description
1 polymer ?
#
loop_
_entity_poly.entity_id
_entity_poly.type
_entity_poly.pdbx_seq_one_letter_code
_entity_poly.pdbx_strand_id
1 'polypeptide(L)'
;MSAAAGCCSAQPVKAVVGGCRSRWPHGRRVPGASAALRAQACLEEAQRAEQRQEPLQAQRRFEEAAQLWSRICGREALAAEAWAEAGRLRLELGAPLDAVVACEHGLRLSARHWRLGFLSALALESIGLLSTAEERLQQAARLLTTEVAAKEALSAVLEALRRVRARTAQLQAGEPQALMEEIQRMGSLLGDKEAGYWISSVGECSRSAEGQAELVHKGFLDSSQRDMKQPAAVARKASLVAMRYRVNKKLQRYLSGAGLLLGVAEQCVLPKALRHPGASELLGSAAEVLKTRRLAVVDGAFPADAIAQVQSELRMLRSEQVLQNDVNDVCNPLQEAKYLPYGADDAASAFRARCPITMQVTRQLAGLAAVLEELLGLDLAVPQSVMAACYPPHASYKMHLDSYFLQGCPDDVPRKVTVLLYCNHGWSPKVGGELRAWGPFDQGQGPAQTIEPLPGRMVVFLSEEIWHEVLESHGERFALTLWVHDRERAELGNS
;
A
#
# COMPACT_ATOMS: atom_id res chain seq x y z
N MET A 1 -10.22 5.93 33.25
CA MET A 1 -10.92 6.95 34.05
C MET A 1 -10.71 8.30 33.38
N SER A 2 -11.79 9.07 33.27
CA SER A 2 -11.99 10.29 32.47
C SER A 2 -11.13 11.49 32.91
N ALA A 3 -10.45 12.14 31.95
CA ALA A 3 -10.12 13.58 31.84
C ALA A 3 -9.13 13.77 30.67
N ALA A 4 -9.23 14.71 29.72
CA ALA A 4 -10.16 15.79 29.48
C ALA A 4 -10.16 16.12 27.98
N ALA A 5 -11.34 16.13 27.36
CA ALA A 5 -11.59 16.76 26.08
C ALA A 5 -11.65 18.28 26.30
N GLY A 6 -10.57 18.98 25.95
CA GLY A 6 -10.49 20.44 25.97
C GLY A 6 -10.84 21.00 24.60
N CYS A 7 -12.07 21.47 24.47
CA CYS A 7 -12.67 22.08 23.29
C CYS A 7 -11.89 23.33 22.85
N CYS A 8 -11.28 23.31 21.65
CA CYS A 8 -10.89 24.53 20.93
C CYS A 8 -11.99 24.82 19.89
N SER A 9 -13.04 25.52 20.32
CA SER A 9 -14.05 26.08 19.41
C SER A 9 -13.43 27.28 18.67
N ALA A 10 -12.79 27.03 17.53
CA ALA A 10 -12.46 28.10 16.59
C ALA A 10 -13.76 28.61 15.96
N GLN A 11 -14.00 29.92 16.01
CA GLN A 11 -15.18 30.56 15.45
C GLN A 11 -15.31 30.26 13.94
N PRO A 12 -16.52 30.12 13.39
CA PRO A 12 -16.71 29.93 11.97
C PRO A 12 -16.19 31.16 11.20
N VAL A 13 -15.23 30.94 10.30
CA VAL A 13 -14.73 31.97 9.39
C VAL A 13 -15.90 32.41 8.51
N LYS A 14 -16.41 33.64 8.74
CA LYS A 14 -17.36 34.27 7.83
C LYS A 14 -16.69 34.45 6.48
N ALA A 15 -17.19 33.77 5.46
CA ALA A 15 -16.81 34.01 4.08
C ALA A 15 -17.10 35.48 3.72
N VAL A 16 -16.06 36.27 3.47
CA VAL A 16 -16.20 37.57 2.83
C VAL A 16 -16.56 37.32 1.37
N VAL A 17 -17.84 37.45 1.05
CA VAL A 17 -18.35 37.44 -0.33
C VAL A 17 -17.92 38.75 -0.99
N GLY A 18 -16.71 38.75 -1.55
CA GLY A 18 -16.27 39.78 -2.50
C GLY A 18 -17.01 39.59 -3.81
N GLY A 19 -18.07 40.36 -4.04
CA GLY A 19 -18.87 40.31 -5.25
C GLY A 19 -18.08 40.78 -6.47
N CYS A 20 -17.57 39.85 -7.28
CA CYS A 20 -17.13 40.13 -8.64
C CYS A 20 -18.32 39.93 -9.59
N ARG A 21 -19.04 41.03 -9.89
CA ARG A 21 -20.07 41.04 -10.95
C ARG A 21 -19.39 41.20 -12.30
N SER A 22 -19.10 40.10 -12.99
CA SER A 22 -18.89 40.12 -14.45
C SER A 22 -20.12 39.50 -15.13
N ARG A 23 -20.99 40.37 -15.67
CA ARG A 23 -22.09 39.96 -16.56
C ARG A 23 -21.48 39.71 -17.95
N TRP A 24 -21.57 38.48 -18.43
CA TRP A 24 -21.42 38.16 -19.85
C TRP A 24 -22.82 38.01 -20.49
N PRO A 25 -23.10 38.64 -21.63
CA PRO A 25 -24.34 38.45 -22.35
C PRO A 25 -24.20 37.18 -23.20
N HIS A 26 -24.88 36.11 -22.79
CA HIS A 26 -25.49 35.04 -23.60
C HIS A 26 -25.69 33.81 -22.70
N GLY A 27 -26.95 33.40 -22.54
CA GLY A 27 -27.41 32.40 -21.58
C GLY A 27 -26.99 30.96 -21.91
N ARG A 28 -25.71 30.63 -21.71
CA ARG A 28 -25.26 29.25 -21.51
C ARG A 28 -24.85 29.07 -20.05
N ARG A 29 -25.48 28.13 -19.34
CA ARG A 29 -25.10 27.76 -17.97
C ARG A 29 -23.65 27.30 -17.99
N VAL A 30 -22.78 27.96 -17.23
CA VAL A 30 -21.41 27.49 -16.97
C VAL A 30 -21.53 26.15 -16.21
N PRO A 31 -20.99 25.03 -16.72
CA PRO A 31 -21.14 23.71 -16.09
C PRO A 31 -20.73 23.69 -14.61
N GLY A 32 -19.76 24.53 -14.22
CA GLY A 32 -19.25 24.63 -12.84
C GLY A 32 -20.15 25.40 -11.86
N ALA A 33 -21.06 26.28 -12.31
CA ALA A 33 -21.87 27.10 -11.40
C ALA A 33 -22.89 26.25 -10.60
N SER A 34 -23.46 25.23 -11.23
CA SER A 34 -24.37 24.29 -10.55
C SER A 34 -23.63 23.35 -9.60
N ALA A 35 -22.39 22.96 -9.90
CA ALA A 35 -21.57 22.15 -9.01
C ALA A 35 -21.13 22.94 -7.76
N ALA A 36 -20.74 24.21 -7.94
CA ALA A 36 -20.38 25.09 -6.83
C ALA A 36 -21.55 25.32 -5.85
N LEU A 37 -22.76 25.54 -6.38
CA LEU A 37 -23.97 25.70 -5.56
C LEU A 37 -24.31 24.42 -4.79
N ARG A 38 -24.18 23.24 -5.43
CA ARG A 38 -24.36 21.95 -4.74
C ARG A 38 -23.32 21.73 -3.65
N ALA A 39 -22.06 22.02 -3.91
CA ALA A 39 -20.99 21.91 -2.91
C ALA A 39 -21.27 22.82 -1.70
N GLN A 40 -21.72 24.05 -1.95
CA GLN A 40 -22.12 24.99 -0.90
C GLN A 40 -23.32 24.47 -0.09
N ALA A 41 -24.33 23.89 -0.74
CA ALA A 41 -25.47 23.29 -0.06
C ALA A 41 -25.04 22.09 0.82
N CYS A 42 -24.16 21.23 0.33
CA CYS A 42 -23.57 20.14 1.12
C CYS A 42 -22.83 20.68 2.35
N LEU A 43 -22.04 21.75 2.21
CA LEU A 43 -21.36 22.38 3.36
C LEU A 43 -22.36 22.88 4.42
N GLU A 44 -23.41 23.58 4.01
CA GLU A 44 -24.44 24.07 4.93
C GLU A 44 -25.19 22.94 5.62
N GLU A 45 -25.49 21.86 4.90
CA GLU A 45 -26.06 20.63 5.47
C GLU A 45 -25.11 19.99 6.48
N ALA A 46 -23.81 19.94 6.19
CA ALA A 46 -22.80 19.41 7.10
C ALA A 46 -22.76 20.20 8.41
N GLN A 47 -22.71 21.54 8.32
CA GLN A 47 -22.70 22.42 9.48
C GLN A 47 -23.99 22.30 10.32
N ARG A 48 -25.15 22.16 9.68
CA ARG A 48 -26.42 21.90 10.39
C ARG A 48 -26.41 20.54 11.10
N ALA A 49 -25.88 19.51 10.46
CA ALA A 49 -25.75 18.19 11.06
C ALA A 49 -24.81 18.22 12.28
N GLU A 50 -23.69 18.95 12.23
CA GLU A 50 -22.82 19.13 13.40
C GLU A 50 -23.53 19.82 14.57
N GLN A 51 -24.30 20.87 14.29
CA GLN A 51 -25.09 21.57 15.32
C GLN A 51 -26.12 20.64 15.97
N ARG A 52 -26.64 19.67 15.21
CA ARG A 52 -27.55 18.62 15.70
C ARG A 52 -26.83 17.44 16.35
N GLN A 53 -25.50 17.46 16.40
CA GLN A 53 -24.68 16.35 16.89
C GLN A 53 -24.90 15.05 16.09
N GLU A 54 -25.00 15.18 14.77
CA GLU A 54 -25.15 14.09 13.80
C GLU A 54 -23.82 13.86 13.03
N PRO A 55 -22.74 13.40 13.67
CA PRO A 55 -21.38 13.42 13.11
C PRO A 55 -21.24 12.58 11.84
N LEU A 56 -21.94 11.46 11.72
CA LEU A 56 -21.95 10.62 10.50
C LEU A 56 -22.63 11.31 9.31
N GLN A 57 -23.64 12.15 9.56
CA GLN A 57 -24.25 12.92 8.50
C GLN A 57 -23.36 14.10 8.11
N ALA A 58 -22.82 14.81 9.11
CA ALA A 58 -21.88 15.91 8.87
C ALA A 58 -20.68 15.45 8.04
N GLN A 59 -20.04 14.37 8.45
CA GLN A 59 -18.86 13.79 7.80
C GLN A 59 -19.14 13.49 6.32
N ARG A 60 -20.24 12.78 6.01
CA ARG A 60 -20.62 12.48 4.62
C ARG A 60 -20.83 13.75 3.79
N ARG A 61 -21.48 14.76 4.37
CA ARG A 61 -21.76 16.02 3.67
C ARG A 61 -20.52 16.87 3.44
N PHE A 62 -19.54 16.85 4.36
CA PHE A 62 -18.23 17.45 4.11
C PHE A 62 -17.48 16.75 2.98
N GLU A 63 -17.48 15.41 2.94
CA GLU A 63 -16.85 14.65 1.84
C GLU A 63 -17.51 14.95 0.49
N GLU A 64 -18.85 14.99 0.43
CA GLU A 64 -19.58 15.37 -0.79
C GLU A 64 -19.21 16.79 -1.27
N ALA A 65 -19.16 17.76 -0.35
CA ALA A 65 -18.76 19.13 -0.66
C ALA A 65 -17.32 19.17 -1.19
N ALA A 66 -16.40 18.47 -0.53
CA ALA A 66 -15.00 18.40 -0.90
C ALA A 66 -14.81 17.79 -2.30
N GLN A 67 -15.48 16.69 -2.61
CA GLN A 67 -15.44 16.04 -3.92
C GLN A 67 -15.99 16.93 -5.04
N LEU A 68 -17.07 17.67 -4.77
CA LEU A 68 -17.64 18.60 -5.75
C LEU A 68 -16.70 19.80 -6.01
N TRP A 69 -16.11 20.40 -4.96
CA TRP A 69 -15.15 21.49 -5.12
C TRP A 69 -13.84 21.05 -5.76
N SER A 70 -13.38 19.82 -5.52
CA SER A 70 -12.17 19.26 -6.13
C SER A 70 -12.23 19.22 -7.67
N ARG A 71 -13.44 19.23 -8.25
CA ARG A 71 -13.67 19.24 -9.70
C ARG A 71 -13.75 20.64 -10.31
N ILE A 72 -13.64 21.69 -9.49
CA ILE A 72 -13.79 23.08 -9.91
C ILE A 72 -12.45 23.79 -9.74
N CYS A 73 -11.85 24.21 -10.86
CA CYS A 73 -10.59 24.96 -10.86
C CYS A 73 -10.71 26.24 -10.00
N GLY A 74 -9.71 26.48 -9.15
CA GLY A 74 -9.66 27.63 -8.24
C GLY A 74 -10.43 27.44 -6.94
N ARG A 75 -10.93 26.23 -6.64
CA ARG A 75 -11.64 25.88 -5.40
C ARG A 75 -10.89 24.85 -4.54
N GLU A 76 -9.62 24.61 -4.82
CA GLU A 76 -8.76 23.63 -4.16
C GLU A 76 -8.66 23.89 -2.66
N ALA A 77 -8.57 25.16 -2.24
CA ALA A 77 -8.53 25.53 -0.83
C ALA A 77 -9.84 25.20 -0.08
N LEU A 78 -11.01 25.43 -0.70
CA LEU A 78 -12.30 25.07 -0.09
C LEU A 78 -12.47 23.55 0.00
N ALA A 79 -12.06 22.85 -1.05
CA ALA A 79 -12.05 21.38 -1.05
C ALA A 79 -11.14 20.83 0.05
N ALA A 80 -9.94 21.40 0.22
CA ALA A 80 -8.98 20.98 1.24
C ALA A 80 -9.51 21.21 2.67
N GLU A 81 -10.15 22.34 2.95
CA GLU A 81 -10.78 22.59 4.26
C GLU A 81 -11.96 21.64 4.52
N ALA A 82 -12.79 21.37 3.51
CA ALA A 82 -13.87 20.38 3.64
C ALA A 82 -13.34 18.97 3.91
N TRP A 83 -12.23 18.58 3.26
CA TRP A 83 -11.53 17.34 3.58
C TRP A 83 -10.94 17.34 5.00
N ALA A 84 -10.51 18.49 5.51
CA ALA A 84 -10.01 18.61 6.88
C ALA A 84 -11.12 18.37 7.92
N GLU A 85 -12.32 18.91 7.69
CA GLU A 85 -13.47 18.63 8.56
C GLU A 85 -13.91 17.17 8.49
N ALA A 86 -13.96 16.59 7.28
CA ALA A 86 -14.24 15.16 7.13
C ALA A 86 -13.21 14.30 7.88
N GLY A 87 -11.92 14.58 7.73
CA GLY A 87 -10.84 13.88 8.43
C GLY A 87 -10.92 14.01 9.96
N ARG A 88 -11.25 15.20 10.47
CA ARG A 88 -11.48 15.43 11.91
C ARG A 88 -12.64 14.59 12.42
N LEU A 89 -13.78 14.61 11.74
CA LEU A 89 -14.95 13.84 12.16
C LEU A 89 -14.70 12.33 12.09
N ARG A 90 -13.96 11.84 11.09
CA ARG A 90 -13.53 10.42 11.02
C ARG A 90 -12.68 10.03 12.23
N LEU A 91 -11.76 10.89 12.67
CA LEU A 91 -11.00 10.67 13.91
C LEU A 91 -11.90 10.59 15.14
N GLU A 92 -12.82 11.54 15.29
CA GLU A 92 -13.78 11.58 16.42
C GLU A 92 -14.70 10.34 16.45
N LEU A 93 -15.05 9.83 15.27
CA LEU A 93 -15.84 8.60 15.10
C LEU A 93 -15.02 7.31 15.31
N GLY A 94 -13.73 7.40 15.62
CA GLY A 94 -12.87 6.22 15.82
C GLY A 94 -12.52 5.49 14.51
N ALA A 95 -12.54 6.19 13.37
CA ALA A 95 -12.20 5.67 12.06
C ALA A 95 -10.87 6.27 11.54
N PRO A 96 -9.71 5.94 12.16
CA PRO A 96 -8.46 6.62 11.86
C PRO A 96 -7.90 6.29 10.47
N LEU A 97 -8.15 5.10 9.93
CA LEU A 97 -7.74 4.75 8.56
C LEU A 97 -8.45 5.65 7.53
N ASP A 98 -9.76 5.83 7.67
CA ASP A 98 -10.55 6.74 6.83
C ASP A 98 -10.13 8.20 7.03
N ALA A 99 -9.73 8.58 8.25
CA ALA A 99 -9.23 9.92 8.51
C ALA A 99 -7.92 10.21 7.75
N VAL A 100 -6.99 9.24 7.69
CA VAL A 100 -5.79 9.37 6.84
C VAL A 100 -6.20 9.54 5.38
N VAL A 101 -7.11 8.71 4.87
CA VAL A 101 -7.63 8.79 3.48
C VAL A 101 -8.19 10.19 3.17
N ALA A 102 -9.09 10.70 4.01
CA ALA A 102 -9.65 12.04 3.85
C ALA A 102 -8.56 13.12 3.85
N CYS A 103 -7.58 13.03 4.76
CA CYS A 103 -6.49 14.00 4.82
C CYS A 103 -5.60 13.95 3.57
N GLU A 104 -5.30 12.76 3.04
CA GLU A 104 -4.48 12.59 1.84
C GLU A 104 -5.20 13.12 0.57
N HIS A 105 -6.52 12.99 0.46
CA HIS A 105 -7.28 13.69 -0.58
C HIS A 105 -7.08 15.21 -0.51
N GLY A 106 -7.19 15.79 0.67
CA GLY A 106 -6.98 17.22 0.88
C GLY A 106 -5.53 17.66 0.58
N LEU A 107 -4.54 16.89 1.02
CA LEU A 107 -3.12 17.21 0.83
C LEU A 107 -2.69 17.19 -0.64
N ARG A 108 -3.32 16.34 -1.48
CA ARG A 108 -3.11 16.37 -2.94
C ARG A 108 -3.59 17.65 -3.60
N LEU A 109 -4.63 18.28 -3.03
CA LEU A 109 -5.16 19.56 -3.51
C LEU A 109 -4.35 20.74 -2.95
N SER A 110 -3.87 20.62 -1.71
CA SER A 110 -3.09 21.65 -1.03
C SER A 110 -2.00 21.05 -0.14
N ALA A 111 -0.83 20.82 -0.72
CA ALA A 111 0.31 20.16 -0.05
C ALA A 111 0.90 20.95 1.13
N ARG A 112 0.57 22.26 1.24
CA ARG A 112 1.03 23.15 2.31
C ARG A 112 -0.04 23.42 3.36
N HIS A 113 -1.09 22.61 3.41
CA HIS A 113 -2.17 22.76 4.38
C HIS A 113 -1.81 22.12 5.73
N TRP A 114 -1.35 22.94 6.69
CA TRP A 114 -0.85 22.45 7.98
C TRP A 114 -1.88 21.62 8.75
N ARG A 115 -3.16 22.01 8.72
CA ARG A 115 -4.24 21.33 9.47
C ARG A 115 -4.50 19.90 8.98
N LEU A 116 -4.52 19.69 7.66
CA LEU A 116 -4.60 18.35 7.07
C LEU A 116 -3.39 17.50 7.45
N GLY A 117 -2.18 18.08 7.40
CA GLY A 117 -0.96 17.39 7.86
C GLY A 117 -1.02 17.01 9.34
N PHE A 118 -1.54 17.89 10.19
CA PHE A 118 -1.72 17.64 11.62
C PHE A 118 -2.76 16.54 11.88
N LEU A 119 -3.93 16.60 11.26
CA LEU A 119 -4.98 15.58 11.40
C LEU A 119 -4.52 14.21 10.88
N SER A 120 -3.84 14.19 9.72
CA SER A 120 -3.20 12.98 9.20
C SER A 120 -2.21 12.39 10.21
N ALA A 121 -1.40 13.23 10.86
CA ALA A 121 -0.45 12.77 11.86
C ALA A 121 -1.12 12.16 13.11
N LEU A 122 -2.20 12.78 13.61
CA LEU A 122 -2.97 12.23 14.73
C LEU A 122 -3.58 10.87 14.38
N ALA A 123 -4.07 10.73 13.15
CA ALA A 123 -4.58 9.47 12.64
C ALA A 123 -3.48 8.40 12.54
N LEU A 124 -2.33 8.74 11.94
CA LEU A 124 -1.16 7.87 11.84
C LEU A 124 -0.63 7.44 13.22
N GLU A 125 -0.60 8.35 14.19
CA GLU A 125 -0.24 8.04 15.58
C GLU A 125 -1.21 7.05 16.23
N SER A 126 -2.51 7.21 15.97
CA SER A 126 -3.54 6.34 16.54
C SER A 126 -3.45 4.89 16.03
N ILE A 127 -2.92 4.71 14.81
CA ILE A 127 -2.71 3.39 14.19
C ILE A 127 -1.28 2.85 14.35
N GLY A 128 -0.41 3.52 15.12
CA GLY A 128 0.93 3.03 15.43
C GLY A 128 2.00 3.30 14.35
N LEU A 129 1.70 4.09 13.31
CA LEU A 129 2.66 4.51 12.29
C LEU A 129 3.41 5.78 12.73
N LEU A 130 4.16 5.66 13.82
CA LEU A 130 4.75 6.79 14.56
C LEU A 130 5.81 7.59 13.78
N SER A 131 6.60 6.93 12.91
CA SER A 131 7.63 7.62 12.12
C SER A 131 6.99 8.61 11.14
N THR A 132 6.00 8.16 10.38
CA THR A 132 5.26 9.00 9.43
C THR A 132 4.45 10.07 10.16
N ALA A 133 3.86 9.75 11.32
CA ALA A 133 3.20 10.75 12.16
C ALA A 133 4.17 11.86 12.59
N GLU A 134 5.39 11.51 13.02
CA GLU A 134 6.42 12.47 13.38
C GLU A 134 6.78 13.40 12.21
N GLU A 135 7.04 12.84 11.02
CA GLU A 135 7.38 13.62 9.83
C GLU A 135 6.29 14.65 9.47
N ARG A 136 5.01 14.22 9.52
CA ARG A 136 3.86 15.08 9.28
C ARG A 136 3.73 16.18 10.33
N LEU A 137 3.98 15.88 11.60
CA LEU A 137 3.99 16.88 12.69
C LEU A 137 5.12 17.90 12.52
N GLN A 138 6.32 17.45 12.17
CA GLN A 138 7.43 18.35 11.88
C GLN A 138 7.10 19.26 10.69
N GLN A 139 6.47 18.73 9.64
CA GLN A 139 6.02 19.53 8.50
C GLN A 139 4.96 20.55 8.90
N ALA A 140 3.94 20.15 9.68
CA ALA A 140 2.90 21.05 10.17
C ALA A 140 3.49 22.16 11.05
N ALA A 141 4.42 21.83 11.95
CA ALA A 141 5.11 22.81 12.79
C ALA A 141 5.87 23.84 11.95
N ARG A 142 6.61 23.38 10.93
CA ARG A 142 7.34 24.27 9.99
C ARG A 142 6.42 25.21 9.21
N LEU A 143 5.20 24.80 8.91
CA LEU A 143 4.23 25.65 8.20
C LEU A 143 3.62 26.72 9.13
N LEU A 144 3.62 26.48 10.43
CA LEU A 144 3.00 27.35 11.45
C LEU A 144 3.95 28.41 12.05
N THR A 145 5.25 28.34 11.80
CA THR A 145 6.28 29.17 12.49
C THR A 145 6.28 30.66 12.15
N THR A 146 5.32 31.17 11.37
CA THR A 146 5.34 32.56 10.88
C THR A 146 4.07 33.39 11.16
N GLU A 147 3.06 32.85 11.85
CA GLU A 147 1.79 33.55 12.07
C GLU A 147 1.38 33.63 13.55
N VAL A 148 1.14 34.86 14.03
CA VAL A 148 0.67 35.13 15.42
C VAL A 148 -0.71 34.51 15.67
N ALA A 149 -1.56 34.44 14.65
CA ALA A 149 -2.91 33.86 14.70
C ALA A 149 -2.93 32.33 14.90
N ALA A 150 -1.77 31.67 14.83
CA ALA A 150 -1.68 30.21 14.88
C ALA A 150 -0.82 29.69 16.06
N LYS A 151 -0.56 30.52 17.08
CA LYS A 151 0.23 30.12 18.27
C LYS A 151 -0.37 28.93 19.01
N GLU A 152 -1.68 28.90 19.18
CA GLU A 152 -2.40 27.80 19.83
C GLU A 152 -2.29 26.51 19.02
N ALA A 153 -2.47 26.60 17.70
CA ALA A 153 -2.27 25.49 16.78
C ALA A 153 -0.83 24.97 16.81
N LEU A 154 0.16 25.86 16.84
CA LEU A 154 1.57 25.48 16.95
C LEU A 154 1.85 24.76 18.27
N SER A 155 1.28 25.23 19.39
CA SER A 155 1.41 24.55 20.69
C SER A 155 0.86 23.12 20.63
N ALA A 156 -0.32 22.94 20.05
CA ALA A 156 -0.94 21.62 19.90
C ALA A 156 -0.10 20.67 19.03
N VAL A 157 0.45 21.16 17.91
CA VAL A 157 1.35 20.37 17.05
C VAL A 157 2.63 19.98 17.80
N LEU A 158 3.24 20.90 18.54
CA LEU A 158 4.47 20.62 19.30
C LEU A 158 4.23 19.66 20.48
N GLU A 159 3.06 19.72 21.11
CA GLU A 159 2.63 18.74 22.12
C GLU A 159 2.46 17.34 21.53
N ALA A 160 1.78 17.23 20.38
CA ALA A 160 1.66 15.97 19.66
C ALA A 160 3.04 15.42 19.24
N LEU A 161 3.94 16.29 18.77
CA LEU A 161 5.30 15.89 18.40
C LEU A 161 6.10 15.35 19.59
N ARG A 162 6.00 16.01 20.75
CA ARG A 162 6.63 15.53 21.99
C ARG A 162 6.07 14.16 22.41
N ARG A 163 4.75 13.98 22.32
CA ARG A 163 4.07 12.73 22.65
C ARG A 163 4.52 11.58 21.73
N VAL A 164 4.53 11.80 20.41
CA VAL A 164 4.99 10.79 19.44
C VAL A 164 6.45 10.40 19.69
N ARG A 165 7.34 11.38 19.92
CA ARG A 165 8.75 11.12 20.23
C ARG A 165 8.96 10.34 21.51
N ALA A 166 8.24 10.71 22.57
CA ALA A 166 8.31 10.00 23.85
C ALA A 166 7.86 8.54 23.68
N ARG A 167 6.71 8.31 23.02
CA ARG A 167 6.21 6.97 22.73
C ARG A 167 7.18 6.15 21.88
N THR A 168 7.75 6.73 20.82
CA THR A 168 8.79 6.08 20.00
C THR A 168 10.01 5.68 20.84
N ALA A 169 10.48 6.55 21.72
CA ALA A 169 11.62 6.26 22.60
C ALA A 169 11.33 5.09 23.57
N GLN A 170 10.14 5.03 24.16
CA GLN A 170 9.72 3.93 25.04
C GLN A 170 9.68 2.58 24.30
N LEU A 171 9.15 2.57 23.07
CA LEU A 171 9.10 1.37 22.23
C LEU A 171 10.50 0.91 21.81
N GLN A 172 11.40 1.84 21.48
CA GLN A 172 12.80 1.55 21.13
C GLN A 172 13.59 1.01 22.33
N ALA A 173 13.38 1.59 23.52
CA ALA A 173 13.94 1.10 24.78
C ALA A 173 13.42 -0.31 25.13
N GLY A 174 12.30 -0.72 24.54
CA GLY A 174 11.70 -2.03 24.75
C GLY A 174 10.92 -2.13 26.06
N GLU A 175 10.34 -1.01 26.53
CA GLU A 175 9.53 -0.97 27.74
C GLU A 175 8.34 -1.95 27.62
N PRO A 176 8.24 -2.96 28.51
CA PRO A 176 7.27 -4.05 28.33
C PRO A 176 5.82 -3.59 28.22
N GLN A 177 5.42 -2.63 29.06
CA GLN A 177 4.05 -2.11 29.06
C GLN A 177 3.75 -1.30 27.79
N ALA A 178 4.66 -0.42 27.38
CA ALA A 178 4.49 0.36 26.14
C ALA A 178 4.38 -0.55 24.91
N LEU A 179 5.22 -1.59 24.82
CA LEU A 179 5.14 -2.58 23.73
C LEU A 179 3.78 -3.29 23.72
N MET A 180 3.28 -3.75 24.88
CA MET A 180 2.02 -4.46 24.97
C MET A 180 0.81 -3.59 24.60
N GLU A 181 0.76 -2.36 25.10
CA GLU A 181 -0.29 -1.40 24.76
C GLU A 181 -0.30 -1.08 23.26
N GLU A 182 0.88 -0.96 22.65
CA GLU A 182 1.02 -0.71 21.22
C GLU A 182 0.58 -1.89 20.35
N ILE A 183 1.01 -3.11 20.72
CA ILE A 183 0.61 -4.36 20.05
C ILE A 183 -0.91 -4.52 20.13
N GLN A 184 -1.51 -4.30 21.30
CA GLN A 184 -2.96 -4.41 21.47
C GLN A 184 -3.72 -3.38 20.63
N ARG A 185 -3.24 -2.14 20.59
CA ARG A 185 -3.86 -1.07 19.79
C ARG A 185 -3.81 -1.37 18.30
N MET A 186 -2.68 -1.84 17.79
CA MET A 186 -2.59 -2.23 16.38
C MET A 186 -3.37 -3.51 16.08
N GLY A 187 -3.39 -4.47 17.02
CA GLY A 187 -4.14 -5.71 16.88
C GLY A 187 -5.64 -5.49 16.73
N SER A 188 -6.23 -4.52 17.46
CA SER A 188 -7.65 -4.21 17.32
C SER A 188 -8.03 -3.65 15.95
N LEU A 189 -7.08 -3.05 15.22
CA LEU A 189 -7.29 -2.56 13.86
C LEU A 189 -7.27 -3.71 12.83
N LEU A 190 -6.55 -4.80 13.11
CA LEU A 190 -6.42 -5.95 12.20
C LEU A 190 -7.53 -6.98 12.43
N GLY A 191 -8.00 -7.11 13.68
CA GLY A 191 -8.95 -8.13 14.11
C GLY A 191 -8.24 -9.34 14.71
N ASP A 192 -8.95 -10.05 15.59
CA ASP A 192 -8.36 -11.07 16.48
C ASP A 192 -7.67 -12.23 15.74
N LYS A 193 -8.23 -12.66 14.59
CA LYS A 193 -7.68 -13.77 13.81
C LYS A 193 -6.32 -13.41 13.21
N GLU A 194 -6.25 -12.28 12.49
CA GLU A 194 -5.02 -11.84 11.82
C GLU A 194 -3.96 -11.46 12.86
N ALA A 195 -4.32 -10.67 13.86
CA ALA A 195 -3.39 -10.26 14.91
C ALA A 195 -2.87 -11.47 15.70
N GLY A 196 -3.77 -12.37 16.09
CA GLY A 196 -3.43 -13.59 16.83
C GLY A 196 -2.49 -14.51 16.07
N TYR A 197 -2.70 -14.69 14.76
CA TYR A 197 -1.81 -15.47 13.90
C TYR A 197 -0.37 -14.94 13.97
N TRP A 198 -0.17 -13.66 13.65
CA TRP A 198 1.16 -13.06 13.61
C TRP A 198 1.84 -13.05 14.99
N ILE A 199 1.10 -12.75 16.06
CA ILE A 199 1.63 -12.77 17.43
C ILE A 199 2.06 -14.20 17.82
N SER A 200 1.27 -15.22 17.47
CA SER A 200 1.63 -16.62 17.74
C SER A 200 2.87 -17.03 16.96
N SER A 201 2.91 -16.75 15.66
CA SER A 201 4.02 -17.15 14.79
C SER A 201 5.36 -16.54 15.24
N VAL A 202 5.43 -15.23 15.47
CA VAL A 202 6.68 -14.62 15.97
C VAL A 202 6.98 -15.01 17.41
N GLY A 203 5.94 -15.27 18.21
CA GLY A 203 6.05 -15.74 19.58
C GLY A 203 6.68 -17.14 19.67
N GLU A 204 6.35 -18.04 18.76
CA GLU A 204 6.95 -19.37 18.68
C GLU A 204 8.42 -19.29 18.23
N CYS A 205 8.72 -18.55 17.15
CA CYS A 205 10.09 -18.34 16.67
C CYS A 205 11.01 -17.73 17.74
N SER A 206 10.47 -16.88 18.62
CA SER A 206 11.27 -16.22 19.67
C SER A 206 11.85 -17.18 20.74
N ARG A 207 11.37 -18.43 20.82
CA ARG A 207 11.69 -19.37 21.90
C ARG A 207 12.99 -20.13 21.71
N SER A 208 13.54 -20.19 20.51
CA SER A 208 14.81 -20.87 20.19
C SER A 208 15.86 -19.90 19.66
N ALA A 209 17.14 -20.25 19.77
CA ALA A 209 18.23 -19.43 19.23
C ALA A 209 18.18 -19.37 17.70
N GLU A 210 17.84 -20.49 17.06
CA GLU A 210 17.63 -20.60 15.62
C GLU A 210 16.48 -19.70 15.17
N GLY A 211 15.35 -19.72 15.90
CA GLY A 211 14.20 -18.89 15.60
C GLY A 211 14.43 -17.40 15.88
N GLN A 212 15.25 -17.04 16.88
CA GLN A 212 15.69 -15.65 17.07
C GLN A 212 16.61 -15.17 15.94
N ALA A 213 17.55 -16.01 15.49
CA ALA A 213 18.36 -15.72 14.31
C ALA A 213 17.49 -15.59 13.05
N GLU A 214 16.45 -16.41 12.93
CA GLU A 214 15.45 -16.30 11.87
C GLU A 214 14.67 -15.00 11.96
N LEU A 215 14.23 -14.54 13.15
CA LEU A 215 13.55 -13.25 13.31
C LEU A 215 14.44 -12.06 12.94
N VAL A 216 15.75 -12.14 13.19
CA VAL A 216 16.72 -11.13 12.75
C VAL A 216 16.91 -11.17 11.23
N HIS A 217 17.13 -12.35 10.65
CA HIS A 217 17.25 -12.52 9.20
C HIS A 217 15.98 -12.05 8.49
N LYS A 218 14.84 -12.43 9.04
CA LYS A 218 13.51 -11.95 8.68
C LYS A 218 13.23 -10.60 9.32
N GLY A 219 14.17 -9.67 9.51
CA GLY A 219 13.94 -8.24 9.80
C GLY A 219 12.85 -7.86 10.83
N PHE A 220 12.47 -8.74 11.74
CA PHE A 220 11.55 -8.47 12.85
C PHE A 220 12.31 -7.97 14.08
N LEU A 221 13.61 -8.21 14.11
CA LEU A 221 14.56 -7.80 15.12
C LEU A 221 15.81 -7.23 14.44
N ASP A 222 16.49 -6.32 15.13
CA ASP A 222 17.81 -5.84 14.70
C ASP A 222 18.91 -6.87 15.01
N SER A 223 20.03 -6.84 14.28
CA SER A 223 21.19 -7.71 14.52
C SER A 223 21.74 -7.63 15.95
N SER A 224 21.67 -6.47 16.59
CA SER A 224 22.03 -6.28 18.01
C SER A 224 21.08 -6.97 18.99
N GLN A 225 19.93 -7.46 18.52
CA GLN A 225 18.87 -8.09 19.31
C GLN A 225 18.85 -9.63 19.14
N ARG A 226 19.83 -10.20 18.43
CA ARG A 226 19.92 -11.64 18.11
C ARG A 226 20.06 -12.54 19.34
N ASP A 227 20.82 -12.10 20.34
CA ASP A 227 21.19 -12.93 21.50
C ASP A 227 20.46 -12.49 22.79
N MET A 228 19.23 -11.99 22.64
CA MET A 228 18.42 -11.55 23.77
C MET A 228 18.03 -12.74 24.66
N LYS A 229 18.55 -12.77 25.89
CA LYS A 229 18.33 -13.87 26.86
C LYS A 229 16.88 -14.04 27.34
N GLN A 230 15.96 -13.15 26.96
CA GLN A 230 14.56 -13.18 27.40
C GLN A 230 13.62 -13.37 26.19
N PRO A 231 13.18 -14.62 25.91
CA PRO A 231 12.27 -14.91 24.80
C PRO A 231 11.01 -14.05 24.77
N ALA A 232 10.43 -13.73 25.93
CA ALA A 232 9.24 -12.88 26.01
C ALA A 232 9.50 -11.43 25.55
N ALA A 233 10.71 -10.89 25.75
CA ALA A 233 11.07 -9.57 25.29
C ALA A 233 11.28 -9.54 23.77
N VAL A 234 11.90 -10.60 23.24
CA VAL A 234 12.04 -10.85 21.80
C VAL A 234 10.67 -10.94 21.14
N ALA A 235 9.77 -11.76 21.69
CA ALA A 235 8.40 -11.94 21.19
C ALA A 235 7.65 -10.60 21.07
N ARG A 236 7.73 -9.74 22.09
CA ARG A 236 7.07 -8.42 22.07
C ARG A 236 7.66 -7.51 20.99
N LYS A 237 8.99 -7.43 20.87
CA LYS A 237 9.63 -6.60 19.82
C LYS A 237 9.27 -7.09 18.42
N ALA A 238 9.35 -8.39 18.18
CA ALA A 238 8.98 -8.98 16.90
C ALA A 238 7.48 -8.79 16.60
N SER A 239 6.61 -8.96 17.60
CA SER A 239 5.17 -8.72 17.48
C SER A 239 4.86 -7.27 17.12
N LEU A 240 5.53 -6.30 17.76
CA LEU A 240 5.37 -4.89 17.43
C LEU A 240 5.69 -4.62 15.95
N VAL A 241 6.82 -5.16 15.46
CA VAL A 241 7.24 -4.98 14.07
C VAL A 241 6.25 -5.64 13.11
N ALA A 242 5.76 -6.86 13.43
CA ALA A 242 4.74 -7.54 12.66
C ALA A 242 3.42 -6.77 12.60
N MET A 243 2.93 -6.27 13.73
CA MET A 243 1.69 -5.49 13.80
C MET A 243 1.80 -4.20 12.99
N ARG A 244 2.91 -3.46 13.13
CA ARG A 244 3.14 -2.22 12.37
C ARG A 244 3.08 -2.45 10.87
N TYR A 245 3.71 -3.53 10.40
CA TYR A 245 3.67 -3.92 8.99
C TYR A 245 2.26 -4.21 8.49
N ARG A 246 1.50 -5.03 9.24
CA ARG A 246 0.14 -5.39 8.85
C ARG A 246 -0.80 -4.19 8.86
N VAL A 247 -0.68 -3.31 9.85
CA VAL A 247 -1.45 -2.05 9.88
C VAL A 247 -1.07 -1.14 8.71
N ASN A 248 0.22 -1.03 8.35
CA ASN A 248 0.65 -0.29 7.17
C ASN A 248 0.04 -0.87 5.88
N LYS A 249 0.06 -2.19 5.69
CA LYS A 249 -0.61 -2.85 4.55
C LYS A 249 -2.11 -2.57 4.54
N LYS A 250 -2.77 -2.62 5.70
CA LYS A 250 -4.21 -2.27 5.81
C LYS A 250 -4.46 -0.82 5.40
N LEU A 251 -3.65 0.13 5.84
CA LEU A 251 -3.73 1.53 5.42
C LEU A 251 -3.52 1.69 3.90
N GLN A 252 -2.54 0.99 3.31
CA GLN A 252 -2.29 1.02 1.87
C GLN A 252 -3.52 0.56 1.08
N ARG A 253 -4.27 -0.44 1.56
CA ARG A 253 -5.54 -0.87 0.95
C ARG A 253 -6.60 0.23 1.00
N TYR A 254 -6.78 0.88 2.15
CA TYR A 254 -7.72 2.00 2.30
C TYR A 254 -7.38 3.16 1.34
N LEU A 255 -6.12 3.55 1.28
CA LEU A 255 -5.65 4.59 0.37
C LEU A 255 -5.87 4.20 -1.09
N SER A 256 -5.60 2.95 -1.46
CA SER A 256 -5.77 2.54 -2.84
C SER A 256 -7.24 2.39 -3.25
N GLY A 257 -8.10 1.85 -2.39
CA GLY A 257 -9.55 1.83 -2.61
C GLY A 257 -10.14 3.23 -2.81
N ALA A 258 -9.50 4.25 -2.24
CA ALA A 258 -9.83 5.66 -2.45
C ALA A 258 -9.14 6.31 -3.69
N GLY A 259 -8.37 5.55 -4.48
CA GLY A 259 -7.61 6.06 -5.63
C GLY A 259 -6.39 6.91 -5.26
N LEU A 260 -5.91 6.83 -4.02
CA LEU A 260 -4.78 7.60 -3.48
C LEU A 260 -3.43 6.88 -3.55
N LEU A 261 -3.43 5.60 -3.91
CA LEU A 261 -2.22 4.85 -4.24
C LEU A 261 -2.47 4.08 -5.52
N LEU A 262 -1.61 4.31 -6.53
CA LEU A 262 -1.50 3.42 -7.68
C LEU A 262 -0.88 2.11 -7.19
N GLY A 263 -1.63 1.01 -7.24
CA GLY A 263 -1.09 -0.32 -6.92
C GLY A 263 -1.91 -1.24 -6.01
N VAL A 264 -3.19 -0.97 -5.72
CA VAL A 264 -4.03 -1.97 -5.02
C VAL A 264 -5.49 -2.02 -5.52
N ALA A 265 -6.05 -0.93 -6.03
CA ALA A 265 -7.31 -0.87 -6.78
C ALA A 265 -7.05 -0.33 -8.18
N GLU A 266 -6.30 -1.08 -8.97
CA GLU A 266 -6.26 -0.82 -10.41
C GLU A 266 -7.56 -1.28 -11.03
N GLN A 267 -8.11 -0.48 -11.95
CA GLN A 267 -9.24 -0.92 -12.76
C GLN A 267 -8.86 -2.24 -13.42
N CYS A 268 -9.51 -3.30 -12.98
CA CYS A 268 -9.27 -4.61 -13.54
C CYS A 268 -10.02 -4.72 -14.87
N VAL A 269 -9.51 -5.56 -15.76
CA VAL A 269 -10.21 -5.97 -16.98
C VAL A 269 -10.35 -7.48 -17.04
N LEU A 270 -11.31 -7.92 -17.86
CA LEU A 270 -11.51 -9.34 -18.10
C LEU A 270 -10.32 -9.92 -18.89
N PRO A 271 -9.82 -11.12 -18.53
CA PRO A 271 -8.70 -11.75 -19.24
C PRO A 271 -8.92 -11.86 -20.75
N LYS A 272 -10.15 -12.13 -21.19
CA LYS A 272 -10.52 -12.18 -22.62
C LYS A 272 -10.16 -10.90 -23.41
N ALA A 273 -10.16 -9.74 -22.77
CA ALA A 273 -9.82 -8.46 -23.39
C ALA A 273 -8.30 -8.29 -23.59
N LEU A 274 -7.48 -9.10 -22.93
CA LEU A 274 -6.02 -9.04 -22.95
C LEU A 274 -5.37 -10.16 -23.77
N ARG A 275 -6.16 -10.97 -24.49
CA ARG A 275 -5.65 -12.09 -25.29
C ARG A 275 -4.49 -11.65 -26.19
N HIS A 276 -3.38 -12.36 -26.07
CA HIS A 276 -2.15 -12.08 -26.81
C HIS A 276 -1.67 -13.35 -27.53
N PRO A 277 -1.34 -13.29 -28.84
CA PRO A 277 -0.97 -14.49 -29.61
C PRO A 277 0.19 -15.28 -29.01
N GLY A 278 1.20 -14.59 -28.48
CA GLY A 278 2.36 -15.22 -27.86
C GLY A 278 2.14 -15.72 -26.42
N ALA A 279 0.96 -15.53 -25.82
CA ALA A 279 0.75 -15.92 -24.42
C ALA A 279 0.50 -17.42 -24.24
N SER A 280 -0.16 -18.07 -25.20
CA SER A 280 -0.50 -19.50 -25.14
C SER A 280 0.72 -20.41 -25.11
N GLU A 281 1.82 -19.98 -25.72
CA GLU A 281 3.07 -20.74 -25.79
C GLU A 281 3.89 -20.64 -24.49
N LEU A 282 3.64 -19.61 -23.66
CA LEU A 282 4.46 -19.35 -22.46
C LEU A 282 4.42 -20.47 -21.43
N LEU A 283 3.29 -21.18 -21.25
CA LEU A 283 3.21 -22.26 -20.25
C LEU A 283 3.77 -23.57 -20.80
N GLY A 284 3.65 -23.84 -22.09
CA GLY A 284 4.07 -25.10 -22.71
C GLY A 284 3.64 -26.33 -21.90
N SER A 285 4.59 -27.22 -21.60
CA SER A 285 4.37 -28.42 -20.78
C SER A 285 4.14 -28.13 -19.29
N ALA A 286 4.46 -26.93 -18.81
CA ALA A 286 4.31 -26.55 -17.41
C ALA A 286 2.84 -26.31 -17.01
N ALA A 287 1.93 -26.23 -17.98
CA ALA A 287 0.49 -26.12 -17.73
C ALA A 287 -0.07 -27.26 -16.85
N GLU A 288 0.37 -28.50 -17.10
CA GLU A 288 -0.08 -29.66 -16.32
C GLU A 288 0.55 -29.69 -14.92
N VAL A 289 1.80 -29.22 -14.82
CA VAL A 289 2.48 -29.04 -13.54
C VAL A 289 1.73 -28.00 -12.70
N LEU A 290 1.31 -26.88 -13.30
CA LEU A 290 0.57 -25.85 -12.59
C LEU A 290 -0.77 -26.36 -12.04
N LYS A 291 -1.52 -27.13 -12.83
CA LYS A 291 -2.79 -27.74 -12.39
C LYS A 291 -2.63 -28.65 -11.18
N THR A 292 -1.58 -29.48 -11.18
CA THR A 292 -1.39 -30.54 -10.18
C THR A 292 -0.60 -30.07 -8.96
N ARG A 293 0.46 -29.28 -9.17
CA ARG A 293 1.37 -28.82 -8.12
C ARG A 293 1.08 -27.41 -7.61
N ARG A 294 0.18 -26.66 -8.28
CA ARG A 294 -0.17 -25.26 -7.96
C ARG A 294 0.99 -24.27 -8.04
N LEU A 295 2.16 -24.72 -8.50
CA LEU A 295 3.32 -23.93 -8.84
C LEU A 295 3.99 -24.58 -10.06
N ALA A 296 4.37 -23.76 -11.04
CA ALA A 296 5.07 -24.17 -12.24
C ALA A 296 6.24 -23.22 -12.53
N VAL A 297 7.35 -23.79 -13.03
CA VAL A 297 8.53 -23.06 -13.49
C VAL A 297 8.68 -23.31 -14.99
N VAL A 298 8.85 -22.24 -15.75
CA VAL A 298 9.08 -22.27 -17.20
C VAL A 298 10.41 -21.61 -17.49
N ASP A 299 11.32 -22.35 -18.11
CA ASP A 299 12.58 -21.81 -18.61
C ASP A 299 12.44 -21.31 -20.05
N GLY A 300 13.12 -20.22 -20.37
CA GLY A 300 13.13 -19.67 -21.73
C GLY A 300 11.77 -19.17 -22.21
N ALA A 301 10.93 -18.66 -21.30
CA ALA A 301 9.61 -18.12 -21.63
C ALA A 301 9.68 -16.96 -22.64
N PHE A 302 10.81 -16.24 -22.65
CA PHE A 302 11.08 -15.16 -23.60
C PHE A 302 12.50 -15.29 -24.18
N PRO A 303 12.74 -14.76 -25.40
CA PRO A 303 14.07 -14.71 -26.00
C PRO A 303 15.11 -14.01 -25.12
N ALA A 304 16.34 -14.51 -25.13
CA ALA A 304 17.41 -14.04 -24.24
C ALA A 304 17.81 -12.57 -24.51
N ASP A 305 17.75 -12.12 -25.76
CA ASP A 305 17.98 -10.75 -26.19
C ASP A 305 16.88 -9.80 -25.69
N ALA A 306 15.62 -10.22 -25.78
CA ALA A 306 14.50 -9.47 -25.21
C ALA A 306 14.66 -9.29 -23.70
N ILE A 307 15.02 -10.36 -22.97
CA ILE A 307 15.25 -10.30 -21.51
C ILE A 307 16.44 -9.41 -21.14
N ALA A 308 17.53 -9.46 -21.90
CA ALA A 308 18.67 -8.56 -21.69
C ALA A 308 18.27 -7.09 -21.88
N GLN A 309 17.41 -6.80 -22.86
CA GLN A 309 16.89 -5.46 -23.10
C GLN A 309 15.93 -5.01 -21.99
N VAL A 310 15.05 -5.89 -21.49
CA VAL A 310 14.21 -5.61 -20.31
C VAL A 310 15.08 -5.27 -19.10
N GLN A 311 16.13 -6.05 -18.84
CA GLN A 311 17.06 -5.74 -17.73
C GLN A 311 17.70 -4.36 -17.89
N SER A 312 18.11 -3.98 -19.11
CA SER A 312 18.68 -2.66 -19.40
C SER A 312 17.68 -1.54 -19.14
N GLU A 313 16.44 -1.70 -19.61
CA GLU A 313 15.35 -0.73 -19.39
C GLU A 313 15.02 -0.58 -17.90
N LEU A 314 14.94 -1.68 -17.14
CA LEU A 314 14.70 -1.65 -15.69
C LEU A 314 15.86 -1.00 -14.92
N ARG A 315 17.11 -1.28 -15.31
CA ARG A 315 18.29 -0.63 -14.71
C ARG A 315 18.31 0.87 -15.00
N MET A 316 17.88 1.30 -16.19
CA MET A 316 17.71 2.72 -16.52
C MET A 316 16.68 3.37 -15.60
N LEU A 317 15.48 2.79 -15.47
CA LEU A 317 14.44 3.28 -14.56
C LEU A 317 14.95 3.37 -13.11
N ARG A 318 15.73 2.38 -12.67
CA ARG A 318 16.37 2.37 -11.36
C ARG A 318 17.37 3.51 -11.19
N SER A 319 18.24 3.74 -12.18
CA SER A 319 19.24 4.81 -12.14
C SER A 319 18.62 6.21 -12.06
N GLU A 320 17.41 6.36 -12.58
CA GLU A 320 16.60 7.58 -12.49
C GLU A 320 15.71 7.66 -11.24
N GLN A 321 15.86 6.71 -10.29
CA GLN A 321 15.09 6.65 -9.04
C GLN A 321 13.58 6.51 -9.26
N VAL A 322 13.16 5.92 -10.38
CA VAL A 322 11.75 5.61 -10.66
C VAL A 322 11.26 4.42 -9.82
N LEU A 323 12.14 3.44 -9.59
CA LEU A 323 11.89 2.36 -8.62
C LEU A 323 12.24 2.89 -7.24
N GLN A 324 11.32 2.71 -6.29
CA GLN A 324 11.47 3.24 -4.92
C GLN A 324 11.18 2.14 -3.91
N ASN A 325 11.90 2.17 -2.80
CA ASN A 325 11.65 1.25 -1.70
C ASN A 325 10.56 1.77 -0.77
N ASP A 326 9.80 0.84 -0.19
CA ASP A 326 8.88 1.14 0.90
C ASP A 326 9.58 0.91 2.23
N VAL A 327 10.08 1.98 2.84
CA VAL A 327 10.77 1.93 4.15
C VAL A 327 9.91 1.37 5.28
N ASN A 328 8.58 1.31 5.09
CA ASN A 328 7.65 0.73 6.05
C ASN A 328 7.34 -0.74 5.76
N ASP A 329 7.76 -1.27 4.61
CA ASP A 329 7.68 -2.70 4.31
C ASP A 329 8.80 -3.44 5.04
N VAL A 330 8.59 -3.72 6.32
CA VAL A 330 9.57 -4.45 7.13
C VAL A 330 9.84 -5.84 6.58
N CYS A 331 8.94 -6.39 5.75
CA CYS A 331 9.04 -7.70 5.14
C CYS A 331 9.92 -7.72 3.89
N ASN A 332 10.10 -6.56 3.26
CA ASN A 332 10.89 -6.37 2.05
C ASN A 332 11.51 -4.96 1.97
N PRO A 333 12.29 -4.52 2.98
CA PRO A 333 12.58 -3.10 3.20
C PRO A 333 13.53 -2.49 2.16
N LEU A 334 14.28 -3.34 1.47
CA LEU A 334 15.27 -2.94 0.46
C LEU A 334 14.78 -3.12 -0.97
N GLN A 335 13.65 -3.80 -1.21
CA GLN A 335 13.11 -3.90 -2.55
C GLN A 335 12.73 -2.50 -3.04
N GLU A 336 13.21 -2.17 -4.23
CA GLU A 336 12.76 -1.01 -4.98
C GLU A 336 11.74 -1.49 -6.02
N ALA A 337 10.56 -0.87 -6.08
CA ALA A 337 9.50 -1.31 -6.99
C ALA A 337 8.75 -0.17 -7.66
N LYS A 338 8.12 -0.48 -8.81
CA LYS A 338 7.20 0.40 -9.51
C LYS A 338 6.14 -0.43 -10.25
N TYR A 339 4.88 -0.05 -10.12
CA TYR A 339 3.80 -0.54 -10.98
C TYR A 339 3.87 0.15 -12.35
N LEU A 340 4.09 -0.64 -13.39
CA LEU A 340 4.26 -0.20 -14.78
C LEU A 340 2.96 -0.46 -15.56
N PRO A 341 2.24 0.59 -16.00
CA PRO A 341 0.99 0.43 -16.71
C PRO A 341 1.23 -0.13 -18.12
N TYR A 342 0.36 -1.02 -18.58
CA TYR A 342 0.44 -1.59 -19.93
C TYR A 342 -0.86 -1.44 -20.75
N GLY A 343 -1.84 -0.73 -20.18
CA GLY A 343 -3.11 -0.38 -20.83
C GLY A 343 -2.98 0.57 -22.02
N ALA A 344 -4.05 1.31 -22.29
CA ALA A 344 -4.17 2.20 -23.44
C ALA A 344 -4.14 3.71 -23.08
N ASP A 345 -3.80 4.04 -21.83
CA ASP A 345 -3.78 5.41 -21.33
C ASP A 345 -2.48 6.16 -21.65
N ASP A 346 -2.45 7.45 -21.32
CA ASP A 346 -1.27 8.31 -21.53
C ASP A 346 -0.06 7.82 -20.73
N ALA A 347 -0.28 7.25 -19.55
CA ALA A 347 0.77 6.69 -18.71
C ALA A 347 1.44 5.47 -19.38
N ALA A 348 0.65 4.56 -19.93
CA ALA A 348 1.16 3.44 -20.74
C ALA A 348 1.85 3.92 -22.01
N SER A 349 1.37 5.00 -22.63
CA SER A 349 2.01 5.59 -23.82
C SER A 349 3.39 6.17 -23.50
N ALA A 350 3.52 6.91 -22.40
CA ALA A 350 4.79 7.43 -21.90
C ALA A 350 5.74 6.28 -21.50
N PHE A 351 5.23 5.24 -20.83
CA PHE A 351 6.03 4.07 -20.49
C PHE A 351 6.53 3.34 -21.74
N ARG A 352 5.67 3.09 -22.73
CA ARG A 352 6.03 2.45 -24.01
C ARG A 352 7.14 3.19 -24.74
N ALA A 353 7.12 4.52 -24.73
CA ALA A 353 8.15 5.33 -25.38
C ALA A 353 9.53 5.15 -24.73
N ARG A 354 9.56 4.88 -23.43
CA ARG A 354 10.80 4.75 -22.63
C ARG A 354 11.30 3.31 -22.52
N CYS A 355 10.39 2.35 -22.40
CA CYS A 355 10.67 0.93 -22.17
C CYS A 355 9.87 0.06 -23.14
N PRO A 356 10.15 0.14 -24.46
CA PRO A 356 9.35 -0.53 -25.48
C PRO A 356 9.37 -2.06 -25.36
N ILE A 357 10.50 -2.66 -24.98
CA ILE A 357 10.59 -4.12 -24.86
C ILE A 357 9.93 -4.60 -23.58
N THR A 358 10.11 -3.90 -22.47
CA THR A 358 9.38 -4.20 -21.22
C THR A 358 7.88 -4.10 -21.46
N MET A 359 7.39 -3.09 -22.18
CA MET A 359 5.97 -2.98 -22.56
C MET A 359 5.47 -4.18 -23.40
N GLN A 360 6.27 -4.65 -24.36
CA GLN A 360 5.90 -5.82 -25.16
C GLN A 360 5.78 -7.08 -24.28
N VAL A 361 6.76 -7.31 -23.41
CA VAL A 361 6.80 -8.44 -22.49
C VAL A 361 5.65 -8.38 -21.48
N THR A 362 5.36 -7.22 -20.88
CA THR A 362 4.27 -7.07 -19.91
C THR A 362 2.90 -7.33 -20.54
N ARG A 363 2.66 -6.90 -21.77
CA ARG A 363 1.41 -7.19 -22.50
C ARG A 363 1.25 -8.69 -22.80
N GLN A 364 2.34 -9.36 -23.15
CA GLN A 364 2.32 -10.81 -23.38
C GLN A 364 2.08 -11.57 -22.06
N LEU A 365 2.70 -11.15 -20.94
CA LEU A 365 2.40 -11.68 -19.60
C LEU A 365 0.93 -11.44 -19.22
N ALA A 366 0.38 -10.25 -19.47
CA ALA A 366 -1.02 -9.93 -19.19
C ALA A 366 -1.99 -10.83 -19.97
N GLY A 367 -1.66 -11.15 -21.23
CA GLY A 367 -2.44 -12.09 -22.03
C GLY A 367 -2.42 -13.54 -21.52
N LEU A 368 -1.46 -13.90 -20.66
CA LEU A 368 -1.42 -15.22 -20.03
C LEU A 368 -2.62 -15.44 -19.10
N ALA A 369 -3.21 -14.38 -18.55
CA ALA A 369 -4.38 -14.50 -17.68
C ALA A 369 -5.56 -15.21 -18.36
N ALA A 370 -5.76 -15.03 -19.67
CA ALA A 370 -6.83 -15.72 -20.40
C ALA A 370 -6.57 -17.23 -20.50
N VAL A 371 -5.30 -17.61 -20.68
CA VAL A 371 -4.86 -19.01 -20.70
C VAL A 371 -5.03 -19.63 -19.32
N LEU A 372 -4.66 -18.90 -18.26
CA LEU A 372 -4.78 -19.35 -16.88
C LEU A 372 -6.24 -19.52 -16.44
N GLU A 373 -7.12 -18.62 -16.88
CA GLU A 373 -8.56 -18.68 -16.61
C GLU A 373 -9.15 -20.00 -17.15
N GLU A 374 -8.90 -20.28 -18.42
CA GLU A 374 -9.34 -21.51 -19.10
C GLU A 374 -8.67 -22.77 -18.53
N LEU A 375 -7.36 -22.71 -18.26
CA LEU A 375 -6.57 -23.84 -17.77
C LEU A 375 -6.99 -24.28 -16.37
N LEU A 376 -7.20 -23.32 -15.46
CA LEU A 376 -7.45 -23.58 -14.05
C LEU A 376 -8.95 -23.60 -13.70
N GLY A 377 -9.82 -23.21 -14.64
CA GLY A 377 -11.26 -23.11 -14.38
C GLY A 377 -11.59 -22.08 -13.31
N LEU A 378 -10.84 -20.98 -13.27
CA LEU A 378 -11.00 -19.88 -12.33
C LEU A 378 -11.81 -18.74 -12.94
N ASP A 379 -12.33 -17.85 -12.11
CA ASP A 379 -12.95 -16.60 -12.56
C ASP A 379 -12.01 -15.43 -12.26
N LEU A 380 -11.35 -14.91 -13.30
CA LEU A 380 -10.20 -14.03 -13.14
C LEU A 380 -10.48 -12.60 -13.61
N ALA A 381 -9.69 -11.69 -13.06
CA ALA A 381 -9.66 -10.27 -13.34
C ALA A 381 -8.20 -9.79 -13.36
N VAL A 382 -7.84 -8.87 -14.26
CA VAL A 382 -6.44 -8.49 -14.47
C VAL A 382 -6.24 -7.00 -14.19
N PRO A 383 -5.46 -6.62 -13.17
CA PRO A 383 -4.96 -5.25 -12.98
C PRO A 383 -4.18 -4.78 -14.20
N GLN A 384 -4.33 -3.52 -14.62
CA GLN A 384 -3.70 -2.99 -15.85
C GLN A 384 -2.22 -2.56 -15.68
N SER A 385 -1.54 -3.06 -14.66
CA SER A 385 -0.10 -2.88 -14.48
C SER A 385 0.62 -4.17 -14.08
N VAL A 386 1.95 -4.16 -14.29
CA VAL A 386 2.88 -5.17 -13.81
C VAL A 386 3.82 -4.49 -12.83
N MET A 387 4.11 -5.12 -11.70
CA MET A 387 5.13 -4.61 -10.80
C MET A 387 6.52 -4.96 -11.34
N ALA A 388 7.34 -3.96 -11.64
CA ALA A 388 8.77 -4.14 -11.76
C ALA A 388 9.43 -3.98 -10.40
N ALA A 389 10.30 -4.93 -10.05
CA ALA A 389 11.04 -4.92 -8.80
C ALA A 389 12.55 -5.09 -9.05
N CYS A 390 13.33 -4.37 -8.26
CA CYS A 390 14.77 -4.58 -8.09
C CYS A 390 15.04 -4.92 -6.62
N TYR A 391 15.73 -6.02 -6.39
CA TYR A 391 16.37 -6.35 -5.14
C TYR A 391 17.85 -5.94 -5.26
N PRO A 392 18.26 -4.82 -4.64
CA PRO A 392 19.67 -4.46 -4.56
C PRO A 392 20.45 -5.48 -3.71
N PRO A 393 21.80 -5.42 -3.70
CA PRO A 393 22.59 -6.24 -2.79
C PRO A 393 22.09 -6.17 -1.34
N HIS A 394 22.06 -7.32 -0.69
CA HIS A 394 21.51 -7.60 0.64
C HIS A 394 19.98 -7.53 0.78
N ALA A 395 19.25 -7.28 -0.31
CA ALA A 395 17.79 -7.33 -0.28
C ALA A 395 17.28 -8.79 -0.30
N SER A 396 16.19 -9.01 0.42
CA SER A 396 15.46 -10.28 0.54
C SER A 396 13.98 -9.98 0.82
N TYR A 397 13.11 -10.97 0.62
CA TYR A 397 11.69 -10.89 0.99
C TYR A 397 11.37 -12.08 1.89
N LYS A 398 10.94 -11.79 3.11
CA LYS A 398 10.47 -12.80 4.07
C LYS A 398 9.39 -13.72 3.50
N MET A 399 9.30 -14.90 4.09
CA MET A 399 8.23 -15.87 3.82
C MET A 399 6.83 -15.24 3.99
N HIS A 400 6.03 -15.29 2.93
CA HIS A 400 4.68 -14.73 2.88
C HIS A 400 3.78 -15.48 1.91
N LEU A 401 2.49 -15.14 1.95
CA LEU A 401 1.55 -15.38 0.87
C LEU A 401 1.33 -14.07 0.12
N ASP A 402 1.04 -14.18 -1.18
CA ASP A 402 0.67 -13.01 -1.97
C ASP A 402 -0.73 -12.51 -1.64
N SER A 403 -1.63 -13.39 -1.17
CA SER A 403 -2.94 -13.05 -0.59
C SER A 403 -3.25 -13.94 0.60
N TYR A 404 -3.72 -13.33 1.71
CA TYR A 404 -4.07 -14.01 2.95
C TYR A 404 -5.58 -14.32 3.07
N PHE A 405 -6.33 -14.26 1.96
CA PHE A 405 -7.78 -14.45 1.98
C PHE A 405 -8.20 -15.77 2.64
N LEU A 406 -7.58 -16.88 2.26
CA LEU A 406 -7.86 -18.21 2.83
C LEU A 406 -7.40 -18.35 4.29
N GLN A 407 -6.61 -17.41 4.80
CA GLN A 407 -6.13 -17.35 6.18
C GLN A 407 -7.01 -16.43 7.05
N GLY A 408 -8.19 -16.02 6.54
CA GLY A 408 -9.17 -15.25 7.30
C GLY A 408 -8.97 -13.74 7.23
N CYS A 409 -8.29 -13.24 6.21
CA CYS A 409 -8.19 -11.82 5.88
C CYS A 409 -9.10 -11.49 4.68
N PRO A 410 -10.42 -11.36 4.87
CA PRO A 410 -11.37 -11.18 3.76
C PRO A 410 -11.13 -9.89 2.97
N ASP A 411 -10.59 -8.86 3.63
CA ASP A 411 -10.28 -7.55 3.05
C ASP A 411 -8.86 -7.50 2.45
N ASP A 412 -8.21 -8.64 2.17
CA ASP A 412 -6.93 -8.66 1.48
C ASP A 412 -7.09 -8.47 -0.04
N VAL A 413 -6.01 -8.06 -0.70
CA VAL A 413 -5.98 -7.91 -2.15
C VAL A 413 -6.38 -9.24 -2.79
N PRO A 414 -7.34 -9.26 -3.74
CA PRO A 414 -7.95 -10.49 -4.22
C PRO A 414 -7.05 -11.23 -5.22
N ARG A 415 -5.73 -11.28 -5.00
CA ARG A 415 -4.77 -11.96 -5.87
C ARG A 415 -5.04 -13.46 -5.82
N LYS A 416 -5.23 -14.06 -6.99
CA LYS A 416 -5.52 -15.47 -7.17
C LYS A 416 -4.36 -16.23 -7.79
N VAL A 417 -3.70 -15.64 -8.78
CA VAL A 417 -2.54 -16.22 -9.46
C VAL A 417 -1.41 -15.20 -9.54
N THR A 418 -0.20 -15.61 -9.19
CA THR A 418 1.02 -14.82 -9.33
C THR A 418 1.81 -15.33 -10.52
N VAL A 419 2.23 -14.42 -11.40
CA VAL A 419 3.13 -14.68 -12.53
C VAL A 419 4.38 -13.82 -12.36
N LEU A 420 5.52 -14.46 -12.11
CA LEU A 420 6.84 -13.84 -12.00
C LEU A 420 7.65 -14.11 -13.25
N LEU A 421 8.36 -13.09 -13.77
CA LEU A 421 9.35 -13.24 -14.84
C LEU A 421 10.70 -12.66 -14.38
N TYR A 422 11.74 -13.48 -14.42
CA TYR A 422 13.09 -13.07 -14.04
C TYR A 422 13.87 -12.44 -15.19
N CYS A 423 14.50 -11.30 -14.89
CA CYS A 423 15.17 -10.46 -15.88
C CYS A 423 16.69 -10.34 -15.62
N ASN A 424 17.32 -11.42 -15.17
CA ASN A 424 18.69 -11.38 -14.61
C ASN A 424 19.72 -11.96 -15.58
N HIS A 425 19.99 -11.25 -16.69
CA HIS A 425 21.05 -11.68 -17.60
C HIS A 425 22.40 -11.68 -16.86
N GLY A 426 23.18 -12.75 -17.02
CA GLY A 426 24.45 -12.94 -16.32
C GLY A 426 24.35 -13.38 -14.85
N TRP A 427 23.18 -13.81 -14.37
CA TRP A 427 23.05 -14.38 -13.03
C TRP A 427 23.95 -15.61 -12.84
N SER A 428 24.46 -15.78 -11.62
CA SER A 428 25.17 -17.00 -11.18
C SER A 428 24.81 -17.33 -9.73
N PRO A 429 25.04 -18.57 -9.26
CA PRO A 429 24.75 -18.96 -7.87
C PRO A 429 25.43 -18.09 -6.81
N LYS A 430 26.52 -17.40 -7.14
CA LYS A 430 27.20 -16.46 -6.22
C LYS A 430 26.39 -15.20 -5.93
N VAL A 431 25.45 -14.86 -6.82
CA VAL A 431 24.57 -13.69 -6.66
C VAL A 431 23.41 -14.02 -5.70
N GLY A 432 23.00 -15.28 -5.56
CA GLY A 432 21.85 -15.64 -4.71
C GLY A 432 20.54 -15.06 -5.22
N GLY A 433 19.62 -14.72 -4.32
CA GLY A 433 18.32 -14.17 -4.69
C GLY A 433 17.30 -15.21 -5.17
N GLU A 434 17.49 -16.48 -4.83
CA GLU A 434 16.57 -17.55 -5.18
C GLU A 434 15.18 -17.33 -4.56
N LEU A 435 14.14 -17.73 -5.28
CA LEU A 435 12.80 -17.87 -4.69
C LEU A 435 12.71 -19.24 -4.05
N ARG A 436 12.48 -19.29 -2.74
CA ARG A 436 12.17 -20.52 -2.03
C ARG A 436 10.67 -20.61 -1.81
N ALA A 437 10.05 -21.69 -2.26
CA ALA A 437 8.61 -21.91 -2.18
C ALA A 437 8.30 -23.27 -1.55
N TRP A 438 7.20 -23.35 -0.80
CA TRP A 438 6.73 -24.58 -0.17
C TRP A 438 5.51 -25.14 -0.88
N GLY A 439 5.11 -26.37 -0.53
CA GLY A 439 3.91 -26.99 -1.07
C GLY A 439 2.64 -26.17 -0.80
N PRO A 440 1.53 -26.47 -1.50
CA PRO A 440 0.27 -25.78 -1.29
C PRO A 440 -0.19 -25.92 0.17
N PHE A 441 -0.52 -24.77 0.78
CA PHE A 441 -0.93 -24.64 2.18
C PHE A 441 0.14 -25.05 3.21
N ASP A 442 1.37 -25.31 2.76
CA ASP A 442 2.49 -25.67 3.60
C ASP A 442 3.15 -24.39 4.11
N GLN A 443 2.92 -24.08 5.39
CA GLN A 443 3.37 -22.86 6.06
C GLN A 443 4.87 -22.90 6.41
N GLY A 444 5.71 -23.36 5.49
CA GLY A 444 7.15 -23.49 5.69
C GLY A 444 7.60 -24.76 6.40
N GLN A 445 6.71 -25.75 6.59
CA GLN A 445 6.97 -26.93 7.42
C GLN A 445 7.51 -28.12 6.64
N GLY A 446 7.14 -28.25 5.37
CA GLY A 446 7.59 -29.34 4.50
C GLY A 446 8.79 -28.98 3.62
N PRO A 447 9.11 -29.85 2.64
CA PRO A 447 10.24 -29.63 1.75
C PRO A 447 10.01 -28.40 0.87
N ALA A 448 11.04 -27.55 0.78
CA ALA A 448 11.00 -26.36 -0.07
C ALA A 448 11.62 -26.63 -1.45
N GLN A 449 11.03 -26.01 -2.48
CA GLN A 449 11.61 -25.88 -3.81
C GLN A 449 12.37 -24.55 -3.90
N THR A 450 13.67 -24.60 -4.20
CA THR A 450 14.50 -23.42 -4.45
C THR A 450 14.60 -23.18 -5.97
N ILE A 451 14.24 -21.96 -6.40
CA ILE A 451 14.13 -21.58 -7.80
C ILE A 451 15.09 -20.42 -8.08
N GLU A 452 16.12 -20.69 -8.88
CA GLU A 452 17.10 -19.69 -9.29
C GLU A 452 16.45 -18.64 -10.20
N PRO A 453 16.78 -17.34 -10.07
CA PRO A 453 16.16 -16.27 -10.83
C PRO A 453 16.79 -16.08 -12.22
N LEU A 454 16.88 -17.17 -13.00
CA LEU A 454 17.53 -17.20 -14.31
C LEU A 454 16.86 -16.26 -15.33
N PRO A 455 17.60 -15.68 -16.29
CA PRO A 455 17.02 -14.80 -17.30
C PRO A 455 15.95 -15.52 -18.13
N GLY A 456 14.76 -14.93 -18.24
CA GLY A 456 13.65 -15.49 -19.02
C GLY A 456 12.92 -16.64 -18.34
N ARG A 457 13.31 -17.01 -17.11
CA ARG A 457 12.55 -17.96 -16.30
C ARG A 457 11.29 -17.30 -15.76
N MET A 458 10.16 -17.93 -16.03
CA MET A 458 8.85 -17.56 -15.50
C MET A 458 8.45 -18.53 -14.40
N VAL A 459 7.84 -18.03 -13.33
CA VAL A 459 7.25 -18.84 -12.25
C VAL A 459 5.79 -18.45 -12.09
N VAL A 460 4.90 -19.43 -12.11
CA VAL A 460 3.45 -19.22 -11.95
C VAL A 460 2.96 -20.01 -10.76
N PHE A 461 2.21 -19.40 -9.85
CA PHE A 461 1.65 -20.10 -8.68
C PHE A 461 0.36 -19.48 -8.15
N LEU A 462 -0.38 -20.25 -7.35
CA LEU A 462 -1.62 -19.81 -6.72
C LEU A 462 -1.29 -18.93 -5.49
N SER A 463 -1.72 -17.65 -5.55
CA SER A 463 -1.31 -16.60 -4.61
C SER A 463 -1.76 -16.83 -3.16
N GLU A 464 -2.83 -17.61 -2.96
CA GLU A 464 -3.44 -17.91 -1.66
C GLU A 464 -2.92 -19.23 -1.04
N GLU A 465 -2.18 -20.02 -1.82
CA GLU A 465 -1.80 -21.40 -1.47
C GLU A 465 -0.29 -21.55 -1.25
N ILE A 466 0.54 -20.84 -2.03
CA ILE A 466 1.99 -21.06 -2.04
C ILE A 466 2.71 -20.04 -1.15
N TRP A 467 3.15 -20.50 0.01
CA TRP A 467 4.11 -19.76 0.83
C TRP A 467 5.45 -19.68 0.11
N HIS A 468 6.06 -18.51 0.13
CA HIS A 468 7.34 -18.29 -0.53
C HIS A 468 8.14 -17.14 0.10
N GLU A 469 9.46 -17.22 -0.03
CA GLU A 469 10.42 -16.18 0.35
C GLU A 469 11.43 -15.93 -0.78
N VAL A 470 12.01 -14.74 -0.82
CA VAL A 470 13.16 -14.41 -1.68
C VAL A 470 14.39 -14.39 -0.78
N LEU A 471 15.34 -15.27 -1.05
CA LEU A 471 16.61 -15.33 -0.34
C LEU A 471 17.44 -14.07 -0.61
N GLU A 472 18.44 -13.83 0.22
CA GLU A 472 19.31 -12.67 0.08
C GLU A 472 20.01 -12.68 -1.30
N SER A 473 19.95 -11.53 -1.98
CA SER A 473 20.68 -11.28 -3.22
C SER A 473 21.96 -10.50 -2.93
N HIS A 474 23.11 -10.94 -3.42
CA HIS A 474 24.40 -10.24 -3.34
C HIS A 474 24.68 -9.35 -4.58
N GLY A 475 23.73 -9.30 -5.52
CA GLY A 475 23.76 -8.44 -6.70
C GLY A 475 22.38 -7.86 -7.01
N GLU A 476 22.27 -7.09 -8.09
CA GLU A 476 20.96 -6.64 -8.58
C GLU A 476 20.13 -7.83 -9.07
N ARG A 477 18.93 -7.98 -8.54
CA ARG A 477 17.95 -8.98 -8.98
C ARG A 477 16.66 -8.30 -9.42
N PHE A 478 16.38 -8.35 -10.71
CA PHE A 478 15.19 -7.83 -11.36
C PHE A 478 14.12 -8.90 -11.57
N ALA A 479 12.87 -8.52 -11.36
CA ALA A 479 11.70 -9.32 -11.70
C ALA A 479 10.53 -8.44 -12.15
N LEU A 480 9.69 -8.99 -13.02
CA LEU A 480 8.37 -8.48 -13.34
C LEU A 480 7.32 -9.40 -12.70
N THR A 481 6.36 -8.83 -11.96
CA THR A 481 5.29 -9.57 -11.29
C THR A 481 3.93 -9.10 -11.77
N LEU A 482 3.15 -10.01 -12.36
CA LEU A 482 1.73 -9.82 -12.61
C LEU A 482 0.94 -10.60 -11.57
N TRP A 483 0.06 -9.91 -10.84
CA TRP A 483 -0.93 -10.56 -9.97
C TRP A 483 -2.29 -10.53 -10.66
N VAL A 484 -2.81 -11.72 -10.97
CA VAL A 484 -4.16 -11.88 -11.51
C VAL A 484 -5.12 -12.02 -10.34
N HIS A 485 -6.17 -11.23 -10.34
CA HIS A 485 -7.17 -11.16 -9.28
C HIS A 485 -8.32 -12.15 -9.51
N ASP A 486 -9.00 -12.47 -8.43
CA ASP A 486 -10.31 -13.10 -8.38
C ASP A 486 -11.38 -12.08 -8.81
N ARG A 487 -12.22 -12.45 -9.78
CA ARG A 487 -13.14 -11.50 -10.41
C ARG A 487 -14.21 -10.97 -9.47
N GLU A 488 -14.83 -11.86 -8.71
CA GLU A 488 -15.93 -11.51 -7.81
C GLU A 488 -15.44 -10.51 -6.76
N ARG A 489 -14.29 -10.79 -6.13
CA ARG A 489 -13.70 -9.90 -5.12
C ARG A 489 -13.05 -8.65 -5.69
N ALA A 490 -12.71 -8.64 -6.97
CA ALA A 490 -12.30 -7.42 -7.68
C ALA A 490 -13.51 -6.53 -8.07
N GLU A 491 -14.74 -6.92 -7.71
CA GLU A 491 -15.98 -6.19 -7.95
C GLU A 491 -16.28 -5.91 -9.44
N LEU A 492 -15.71 -6.71 -10.36
CA LEU A 492 -16.09 -6.69 -11.76
C LEU A 492 -17.37 -7.52 -11.93
N GLY A 493 -18.53 -6.84 -11.90
CA GLY A 493 -19.81 -7.47 -12.18
C GLY A 493 -19.85 -8.12 -13.57
N ASN A 494 -20.56 -9.26 -13.69
CA ASN A 494 -20.84 -9.93 -14.96
C ASN A 494 -21.57 -8.95 -15.90
N SER A 495 -20.80 -8.25 -16.74
CA SER A 495 -21.31 -7.31 -17.75
C SER A 495 -21.15 -7.87 -19.15
#